data_AF-A0A7X0STD9-F1
#
_entry.id   AF-A0A7X0STD9-F1
#
_cell.length_a   1.000
_cell.length_b   1.000
_cell.length_c   1.000
_cell.angle_alpha   90.00
_cell.angle_beta   90.00
_cell.angle_gamma   90.00
#
_symmetry.space_group_name_H-M   'P 1'
#
loop_
_entity.id
_entity.type
_entity.pdbx_description
1 polymer ?
#
loop_
_entity_poly.entity_id
_entity_poly.type
_entity_poly.pdbx_seq_one_letter_code
_entity_poly.pdbx_strand_id
1 'polypeptide(L)'
;MHVSERLYPDEVLLELARDRLFRELLTSEEPGWPERLFGMKLWKSFAFPTLAVMEPAGVAGEEGERRRYAAKIGEELRKYAEESGAVFLDEEGRVGLLFSWVSKEALEELHGRMSCRFAHPINLGVGLPCNRLSELHHSYRQAVRALDDIFYRGAGRVVYFNELGSYRRIGEYPYAQERELFERARAEEGDAEKAVDDFYASLLEAGPLDRSNVDELTIRLLVGLEQRAHAEAEGEGVLRSLPSCDLLSIARMETLQDIKKYVTGLLRTWLEGSSFGPRDRQSVVIKQTIEYMKRDFEGATLHNTAEKVHMTPTYLSALFKSSTGKTFIEQLTDIRIEKAKQMLKGTCLKNYEVAEKVGYKDPRYFSQIFKKKVGLSPSEYRESAAI
;
A
#
# COMPACT_ATOMS: atom_id res chain seq x y z
N MET A 1 27.56 41.94 30.20
CA MET A 1 26.12 41.63 30.00
C MET A 1 25.90 41.27 28.54
N HIS A 2 24.99 40.33 28.31
CA HIS A 2 24.64 39.66 27.05
C HIS A 2 25.54 38.47 26.68
N VAL A 3 25.47 37.44 27.53
CA VAL A 3 25.51 36.06 27.03
C VAL A 3 24.30 35.94 26.12
N SER A 4 24.56 35.75 24.83
CA SER A 4 23.54 35.51 23.82
C SER A 4 22.69 34.33 24.27
N GLU A 5 21.43 34.59 24.64
CA GLU A 5 20.38 33.58 24.65
C GLU A 5 20.29 33.04 23.22
N ARG A 6 20.97 31.93 22.95
CA ARG A 6 20.76 31.19 21.72
C ARG A 6 19.31 30.74 21.74
N LEU A 7 18.59 30.96 20.64
CA LEU A 7 17.16 30.61 20.48
C LEU A 7 16.86 29.13 20.82
N TYR A 8 17.86 28.26 20.72
CA TYR A 8 17.81 26.86 21.12
C TYR A 8 19.12 26.46 21.81
N PRO A 9 19.08 25.55 22.82
CA PRO A 9 20.28 24.94 23.37
C PRO A 9 21.11 24.24 22.28
N ASP A 10 22.43 24.29 22.38
CA ASP A 10 23.34 23.64 21.40
C ASP A 10 23.06 22.15 21.21
N GLU A 11 22.57 21.48 22.26
CA GLU A 11 22.13 20.08 22.23
C GLU A 11 20.96 19.84 21.27
N VAL A 12 19.97 20.75 21.25
CA VAL A 12 18.80 20.66 20.36
C VAL A 12 19.22 20.85 18.89
N LEU A 13 20.12 21.80 18.64
CA LEU A 13 20.66 22.04 17.29
C LEU A 13 21.53 20.87 16.81
N LEU A 14 22.32 20.27 17.69
CA LEU A 14 23.12 19.07 17.40
C LEU A 14 22.23 17.85 17.15
N GLU A 15 21.14 17.70 17.88
CA GLU A 15 20.15 16.63 17.69
C GLU A 15 19.41 16.79 16.36
N LEU A 16 18.93 17.99 16.04
CA LEU A 16 18.30 18.30 14.75
C LEU A 16 19.27 18.11 13.57
N ALA A 17 20.52 18.51 13.74
CA ALA A 17 21.54 18.34 12.71
C ALA A 17 21.90 16.85 12.54
N ARG A 18 21.96 16.07 13.63
CA ARG A 18 22.19 14.62 13.60
C ARG A 18 21.02 13.89 12.92
N ASP A 19 19.78 14.21 13.28
CA ASP A 19 18.58 13.61 12.67
C ASP A 19 18.46 13.98 11.20
N ARG A 20 18.86 15.20 10.82
CA ARG A 20 18.94 15.64 9.42
C ARG A 20 20.04 14.90 8.66
N LEU A 21 21.22 14.72 9.27
CA LEU A 21 22.34 13.97 8.69
C LEU A 21 21.95 12.50 8.45
N PHE A 22 21.28 11.86 9.41
CA PHE A 22 20.77 10.50 9.23
C PHE A 22 19.71 10.44 8.12
N ARG A 23 18.77 11.38 8.06
CA ARG A 23 17.80 11.44 6.96
C ARG A 23 18.47 11.58 5.59
N GLU A 24 19.49 12.44 5.47
CA GLU A 24 20.25 12.60 4.23
C GLU A 24 21.08 11.33 3.90
N LEU A 25 21.68 10.68 4.91
CA LEU A 25 22.42 9.42 4.75
C LEU A 25 21.56 8.23 4.33
N LEU A 26 20.26 8.23 4.65
CA LEU A 26 19.33 7.15 4.30
C LEU A 26 18.71 7.33 2.90
N THR A 27 18.72 8.56 2.37
CA THR A 27 18.01 8.94 1.14
C THR A 27 18.91 9.25 -0.05
N SER A 28 20.17 9.66 0.15
CA SER A 28 21.07 10.09 -0.94
C SER A 28 22.15 9.05 -1.29
N GLU A 29 22.38 8.82 -2.58
CA GLU A 29 23.49 8.02 -3.14
C GLU A 29 24.75 8.87 -3.48
N GLU A 30 24.76 10.18 -3.16
CA GLU A 30 25.81 11.09 -3.65
C GLU A 30 27.18 10.92 -2.95
N PRO A 31 28.31 10.98 -3.69
CA PRO A 31 29.66 10.81 -3.16
C PRO A 31 30.32 12.15 -2.78
N GLY A 32 29.96 12.74 -1.64
CA GLY A 32 30.50 14.05 -1.22
C GLY A 32 30.72 14.26 0.30
N TRP A 33 30.94 13.18 1.06
CA TRP A 33 30.69 13.18 2.51
C TRP A 33 31.86 13.22 3.53
N PRO A 34 33.14 13.54 3.22
CA PRO A 34 34.14 13.70 4.29
C PRO A 34 34.11 15.04 5.03
N GLU A 35 33.71 16.14 4.39
CA GLU A 35 33.95 17.50 4.94
C GLU A 35 32.84 18.01 5.88
N ARG A 36 31.59 17.54 5.71
CA ARG A 36 30.42 17.99 6.52
C ARG A 36 30.31 17.31 7.90
N LEU A 37 31.13 16.30 8.17
CA LEU A 37 31.13 15.52 9.42
C LEU A 37 31.96 16.17 10.55
N PHE A 38 32.77 17.18 10.24
CA PHE A 38 33.61 17.87 11.23
C PHE A 38 32.76 18.79 12.12
N GLY A 39 32.49 18.33 13.34
CA GLY A 39 31.84 19.13 14.39
C GLY A 39 30.75 18.41 15.17
N MET A 40 30.20 17.33 14.60
CA MET A 40 29.30 16.43 15.32
C MET A 40 30.14 15.40 16.06
N LYS A 41 30.02 15.29 17.39
CA LYS A 41 30.68 14.27 18.22
C LYS A 41 30.24 12.84 17.87
N LEU A 42 30.44 12.39 16.64
CA LEU A 42 30.22 11.03 16.12
C LEU A 42 31.47 10.15 16.30
N TRP A 43 32.48 10.63 17.03
CA TRP A 43 33.86 10.10 17.01
C TRP A 43 34.11 8.91 17.93
N LYS A 44 33.08 8.13 18.28
CA LYS A 44 33.33 6.77 18.75
C LYS A 44 33.37 5.91 17.50
N SER A 45 34.57 5.50 17.11
CA SER A 45 34.86 4.74 15.89
C SER A 45 33.88 3.58 15.72
N PHE A 46 32.89 3.71 14.83
CA PHE A 46 32.04 2.59 14.44
C PHE A 46 32.89 1.62 13.61
N ALA A 47 33.55 0.68 14.26
CA ALA A 47 34.15 -0.48 13.61
C ALA A 47 33.00 -1.36 13.10
N PHE A 48 32.74 -1.29 11.81
CA PHE A 48 31.62 -1.95 11.12
C PHE A 48 30.24 -1.44 11.57
N PRO A 49 29.82 -0.24 11.11
CA PRO A 49 28.49 0.29 11.41
C PRO A 49 27.39 -0.65 10.87
N THR A 50 26.45 -0.99 11.74
CA THR A 50 25.27 -1.80 11.40
C THR A 50 24.02 -1.07 11.82
N LEU A 51 22.97 -1.20 11.01
CA LEU A 51 21.67 -0.65 11.34
C LEU A 51 20.64 -1.72 11.71
N ALA A 52 19.98 -1.47 12.84
CA ALA A 52 18.74 -2.11 13.26
C ALA A 52 17.58 -1.12 13.02
N VAL A 53 16.45 -1.60 12.52
CA VAL A 53 15.23 -0.81 12.37
C VAL A 53 14.13 -1.50 13.15
N MET A 54 13.52 -0.76 14.08
CA MET A 54 12.43 -1.21 14.92
C MET A 54 11.11 -0.59 14.47
N GLU A 55 10.08 -1.41 14.50
CA GLU A 55 8.72 -1.01 14.14
C GLU A 55 7.72 -1.60 15.14
N PRO A 56 6.86 -0.79 15.79
CA PRO A 56 5.82 -1.34 16.65
C PRO A 56 4.71 -1.97 15.80
N ALA A 57 4.32 -3.21 16.15
CA ALA A 57 3.26 -3.97 15.52
C ALA A 57 1.90 -3.68 16.18
N GLY A 58 0.82 -3.67 15.41
CA GLY A 58 -0.55 -3.58 15.94
C GLY A 58 -0.94 -2.24 16.54
N VAL A 59 -0.19 -1.16 16.30
CA VAL A 59 -0.59 0.20 16.70
C VAL A 59 -1.66 0.68 15.71
N ALA A 60 -2.89 0.22 15.90
CA ALA A 60 -4.05 0.63 15.12
C ALA A 60 -4.45 2.06 15.52
N GLY A 61 -4.11 3.04 14.68
CA GLY A 61 -4.40 4.45 14.91
C GLY A 61 -3.96 5.33 13.74
N GLU A 62 -4.36 6.61 13.72
CA GLU A 62 -3.86 7.59 12.76
C GLU A 62 -2.32 7.62 12.78
N GLU A 63 -1.70 7.93 11.65
CA GLU A 63 -0.23 7.97 11.44
C GLU A 63 0.52 8.73 12.57
N GLY A 64 -0.14 9.72 13.20
CA GLY A 64 0.36 10.45 14.36
C GLY A 64 0.50 9.64 15.65
N GLU A 65 -0.36 8.65 15.93
CA GLU A 65 -0.26 7.81 17.13
C GLU A 65 0.91 6.83 17.04
N ARG A 66 1.06 6.19 15.88
CA ARG A 66 2.20 5.31 15.59
C ARG A 66 3.53 6.05 15.77
N ARG A 67 3.61 7.27 15.24
CA ARG A 67 4.81 8.12 15.36
C ARG A 67 5.10 8.54 16.79
N ARG A 68 4.07 8.87 17.59
CA ARG A 68 4.22 9.14 19.02
C ARG A 68 4.70 7.91 19.79
N TYR A 69 4.22 6.73 19.44
CA TYR A 69 4.66 5.48 20.06
C TYR A 69 6.12 5.18 19.73
N ALA A 70 6.49 5.30 18.46
CA ALA A 70 7.86 5.16 17.98
C ALA A 70 8.82 6.18 18.65
N ALA A 71 8.38 7.42 18.85
CA ALA A 71 9.19 8.42 19.57
C ALA A 71 9.51 7.99 21.02
N LYS A 72 8.53 7.42 21.74
CA LYS A 72 8.76 6.87 23.10
C LYS A 72 9.73 5.69 23.09
N ILE A 73 9.62 4.81 22.10
CA ILE A 73 10.57 3.71 21.89
C ILE A 73 11.99 4.27 21.67
N GLY A 74 12.11 5.30 20.82
CA GLY A 74 13.38 5.99 20.56
C GLY A 74 13.99 6.63 21.80
N GLU A 75 13.19 7.33 22.61
CA GLU A 75 13.65 7.93 23.87
C GLU A 75 14.18 6.90 24.87
N GLU A 76 13.50 5.76 25.02
CA GLU A 76 13.99 4.67 25.88
C GLU A 76 15.27 4.03 25.30
N LEU A 77 15.33 3.78 23.98
CA LEU A 77 16.51 3.23 23.33
C LEU A 77 17.74 4.14 23.48
N ARG A 78 17.56 5.46 23.46
CA ARG A 78 18.66 6.42 23.61
C ARG A 78 19.41 6.23 24.93
N LYS A 79 18.69 5.96 26.03
CA LYS A 79 19.31 5.68 27.34
C LYS A 79 20.26 4.49 27.32
N TYR A 80 20.00 3.51 26.44
CA TYR A 80 20.85 2.34 26.26
C TYR A 80 21.97 2.57 25.22
N ALA A 81 21.74 3.46 24.24
CA ALA A 81 22.67 3.75 23.16
C ALA A 81 23.77 4.76 23.53
N GLU A 82 23.67 5.44 24.68
CA GLU A 82 24.55 6.54 25.13
C GLU A 82 26.06 6.23 25.05
N GLU A 83 26.48 4.96 25.12
CA GLU A 83 27.89 4.59 25.10
C GLU A 83 28.43 4.08 23.75
N SER A 84 27.59 3.55 22.86
CA SER A 84 28.04 2.77 21.67
C SER A 84 27.13 2.83 20.43
N GLY A 85 26.05 3.62 20.46
CA GLY A 85 25.10 3.70 19.35
C GLY A 85 24.47 5.08 19.12
N ALA A 86 23.69 5.19 18.04
CA ALA A 86 22.86 6.36 17.75
C ALA A 86 21.44 5.92 17.39
N VAL A 87 20.44 6.64 17.88
CA VAL A 87 19.02 6.36 17.63
C VAL A 87 18.42 7.50 16.84
N PHE A 88 17.67 7.19 15.79
CA PHE A 88 16.94 8.17 15.00
C PHE A 88 15.52 7.69 14.70
N LEU A 89 14.68 8.60 14.24
CA LEU A 89 13.31 8.31 13.82
C LEU A 89 13.12 8.69 12.35
N ASP A 90 12.58 7.77 11.58
CA ASP A 90 12.32 7.88 10.15
C ASP A 90 10.97 8.58 9.85
N GLU A 91 10.78 9.04 8.63
CA GLU A 91 9.55 9.67 8.14
C GLU A 91 8.34 8.72 8.21
N GLU A 92 8.56 7.41 8.00
CA GLU A 92 7.55 6.36 8.14
C GLU A 92 7.25 5.97 9.61
N GLY A 93 7.85 6.66 10.59
CA GLY A 93 7.63 6.38 12.02
C GLY A 93 8.35 5.13 12.52
N ARG A 94 9.42 4.70 11.84
CA ARG A 94 10.31 3.61 12.27
C ARG A 94 11.44 4.16 13.14
N VAL A 95 11.92 3.36 14.09
CA VAL A 95 13.04 3.73 14.97
C VAL A 95 14.31 3.03 14.51
N GLY A 96 15.29 3.80 14.04
CA GLY A 96 16.59 3.27 13.64
C GLY A 96 17.58 3.28 14.81
N LEU A 97 18.32 2.20 14.98
CA LEU A 97 19.44 2.06 15.90
C LEU A 97 20.70 1.76 15.09
N LEU A 98 21.61 2.72 15.05
CA LEU A 98 22.98 2.54 14.58
C LEU A 98 23.84 2.04 15.73
N PHE A 99 24.61 0.98 15.51
CA PHE A 99 25.57 0.47 16.48
C PHE A 99 26.82 -0.08 15.79
N SER A 100 27.90 -0.21 16.55
CA SER A 100 29.12 -0.90 16.14
C SER A 100 29.10 -2.30 16.72
N TRP A 101 29.29 -3.33 15.88
CA TRP A 101 29.25 -4.77 16.18
C TRP A 101 28.81 -5.16 17.62
N VAL A 102 27.53 -5.49 17.77
CA VAL A 102 26.94 -6.06 18.98
C VAL A 102 26.66 -7.55 18.71
N SER A 103 26.88 -8.43 19.68
CA SER A 103 26.59 -9.86 19.52
C SER A 103 25.08 -10.09 19.34
N LYS A 104 24.68 -11.19 18.68
CA LYS A 104 23.25 -11.50 18.48
C LYS A 104 22.50 -11.54 19.82
N GLU A 105 23.14 -12.05 20.87
CA GLU A 105 22.58 -12.19 22.21
C GLU A 105 22.25 -10.83 22.84
N ALA A 106 23.12 -9.83 22.68
CA ALA A 106 22.90 -8.50 23.24
C ALA A 106 21.77 -7.74 22.51
N LEU A 107 21.59 -7.98 21.21
CA LEU A 107 20.48 -7.41 20.46
C LEU A 107 19.13 -8.07 20.82
N GLU A 108 19.13 -9.40 21.00
CA GLU A 108 17.96 -10.15 21.48
C GLU A 108 17.59 -9.77 22.92
N GLU A 109 18.57 -9.55 23.80
CA GLU A 109 18.32 -9.06 25.16
C GLU A 109 17.72 -7.65 25.15
N LEU A 110 18.24 -6.76 24.31
CA LEU A 110 17.68 -5.43 24.12
C LEU A 110 16.23 -5.52 23.62
N HIS A 111 15.97 -6.35 22.60
CA HIS A 111 14.64 -6.57 22.06
C HIS A 111 13.67 -7.14 23.10
N GLY A 112 14.11 -8.10 23.92
CA GLY A 112 13.30 -8.68 25.00
C GLY A 112 12.94 -7.64 26.07
N ARG A 113 13.90 -6.81 26.50
CA ARG A 113 13.65 -5.73 27.45
C ARG A 113 12.67 -4.69 26.91
N MET A 114 12.84 -4.30 25.64
CA MET A 114 11.92 -3.39 24.97
C MET A 114 10.51 -4.00 24.87
N SER A 115 10.41 -5.27 24.50
CA SER A 115 9.14 -5.99 24.42
C SER A 115 8.43 -6.13 25.77
N CYS A 116 9.16 -6.23 26.89
CA CYS A 116 8.56 -6.22 28.24
C CYS A 116 8.09 -4.83 28.69
N ARG A 117 8.69 -3.76 28.15
CA ARG A 117 8.43 -2.37 28.56
C ARG A 117 7.24 -1.76 27.83
N PHE A 118 6.98 -2.22 26.61
CA PHE A 118 5.96 -1.70 25.71
C PHE A 118 4.81 -2.71 25.55
N ALA A 119 3.57 -2.21 25.51
CA ALA A 119 2.37 -3.04 25.41
C ALA A 119 2.20 -3.69 24.02
N HIS A 120 2.77 -3.09 22.98
CA HIS A 120 2.70 -3.61 21.61
C HIS A 120 3.97 -4.39 21.27
N PRO A 121 3.87 -5.51 20.53
CA PRO A 121 5.04 -6.24 20.07
C PRO A 121 5.93 -5.32 19.22
N ILE A 122 7.24 -5.39 19.41
CA ILE A 122 8.20 -4.62 18.62
C ILE A 122 8.85 -5.55 17.61
N ASN A 123 8.77 -5.19 16.35
CA ASN A 123 9.46 -5.85 15.25
C ASN A 123 10.86 -5.25 15.12
N LEU A 124 11.88 -6.08 14.87
CA LEU A 124 13.26 -5.63 14.71
C LEU A 124 13.90 -6.27 13.48
N GLY A 125 14.19 -5.47 12.46
CA GLY A 125 14.94 -5.88 11.28
C GLY A 125 16.39 -5.44 11.38
N VAL A 126 17.33 -6.31 11.02
CA VAL A 126 18.76 -6.07 11.18
C VAL A 126 19.47 -6.22 9.83
N GLY A 127 20.13 -5.16 9.39
CA GLY A 127 20.95 -5.16 8.18
C GLY A 127 22.32 -5.79 8.38
N LEU A 128 23.09 -5.93 7.29
CA LEU A 128 24.48 -6.37 7.38
C LEU A 128 25.39 -5.24 7.89
N PRO A 129 26.54 -5.58 8.49
CA PRO A 129 27.59 -4.61 8.80
C PRO A 129 28.16 -3.99 7.52
N CYS A 130 28.33 -2.67 7.53
CA CYS A 130 28.99 -1.92 6.46
C CYS A 130 30.45 -1.64 6.81
N ASN A 131 31.29 -1.38 5.80
CA ASN A 131 32.70 -1.02 6.05
C ASN A 131 32.87 0.49 6.30
N ARG A 132 31.91 1.30 5.84
CA ARG A 132 31.95 2.77 5.88
C ARG A 132 30.58 3.34 6.25
N LEU A 133 30.57 4.50 6.91
CA LEU A 133 29.33 5.21 7.24
C LEU A 133 28.54 5.65 5.99
N SER A 134 29.21 5.89 4.86
CA SER A 134 28.56 6.23 3.59
C SER A 134 27.68 5.10 3.04
N GLU A 135 27.96 3.85 3.41
CA GLU A 135 27.22 2.66 2.95
C GLU A 135 26.01 2.36 3.84
N LEU A 136 25.74 3.17 4.87
CA LEU A 136 24.70 2.90 5.87
C LEU A 136 23.30 2.79 5.25
N HIS A 137 23.03 3.50 4.14
CA HIS A 137 21.79 3.36 3.38
C HIS A 137 21.55 1.92 2.89
N HIS A 138 22.60 1.15 2.58
CA HIS A 138 22.46 -0.26 2.22
C HIS A 138 22.02 -1.10 3.42
N SER A 139 22.66 -0.93 4.59
CA SER A 139 22.27 -1.64 5.82
C SER A 139 20.85 -1.28 6.24
N TYR A 140 20.44 -0.02 6.08
CA TYR A 140 19.05 0.39 6.30
C TYR A 140 18.06 -0.28 5.34
N ARG A 141 18.31 -0.22 4.02
CA ARG A 141 17.44 -0.90 3.02
C ARG A 141 17.34 -2.40 3.33
N GLN A 142 18.42 -3.02 3.79
CA GLN A 142 18.43 -4.42 4.23
C GLN A 142 17.63 -4.66 5.51
N ALA A 143 17.77 -3.80 6.51
CA ALA A 143 17.02 -3.88 7.76
C ALA A 143 15.51 -3.70 7.54
N VAL A 144 15.11 -2.76 6.68
CA VAL A 144 13.70 -2.59 6.26
C VAL A 144 13.19 -3.84 5.55
N ARG A 145 13.96 -4.41 4.62
CA ARG A 145 13.60 -5.70 3.99
C ARG A 145 13.47 -6.85 4.98
N ALA A 146 14.27 -6.85 6.05
CA ALA A 146 14.13 -7.84 7.12
C ALA A 146 12.84 -7.66 7.92
N LEU A 147 12.34 -6.43 8.07
CA LEU A 147 11.01 -6.18 8.63
C LEU A 147 9.90 -6.73 7.73
N ASP A 148 10.04 -6.68 6.40
CA ASP A 148 9.04 -7.24 5.49
C ASP A 148 8.85 -8.76 5.69
N ASP A 149 9.88 -9.51 6.10
CA ASP A 149 9.78 -10.95 6.37
C ASP A 149 8.93 -11.28 7.60
N ILE A 150 8.71 -10.31 8.49
CA ILE A 150 7.85 -10.45 9.67
C ILE A 150 6.41 -10.74 9.24
N PHE A 151 6.01 -10.29 8.05
CA PHE A 151 4.75 -10.69 7.42
C PHE A 151 4.54 -12.21 7.41
N TYR A 152 5.61 -12.99 7.19
CA TYR A 152 5.58 -14.45 7.17
C TYR A 152 5.82 -15.08 8.55
N ARG A 153 6.72 -14.50 9.36
CA ARG A 153 7.14 -15.09 10.65
C ARG A 153 6.26 -14.69 11.85
N GLY A 154 5.43 -13.66 11.71
CA GLY A 154 4.59 -13.10 12.75
C GLY A 154 5.27 -12.01 13.59
N ALA A 155 4.47 -11.14 14.20
CA ALA A 155 4.91 -9.96 14.94
C ALA A 155 5.76 -10.26 16.18
N GLY A 156 6.53 -9.26 16.63
CA GLY A 156 7.31 -9.29 17.87
C GLY A 156 8.62 -10.05 17.75
N ARG A 157 9.23 -10.10 16.57
CA ARG A 157 10.45 -10.89 16.31
C ARG A 157 11.63 -10.04 15.84
N VAL A 158 12.81 -10.61 16.02
CA VAL A 158 14.07 -10.14 15.43
C VAL A 158 14.32 -10.91 14.13
N VAL A 159 14.57 -10.20 13.04
CA VAL A 159 14.88 -10.79 11.73
C VAL A 159 16.19 -10.21 11.21
N TYR A 160 17.10 -11.09 10.82
CA TYR A 160 18.39 -10.71 10.26
C TYR A 160 18.37 -10.84 8.74
N PHE A 161 18.90 -9.83 8.03
CA PHE A 161 18.92 -9.82 6.57
C PHE A 161 19.64 -11.03 5.95
N ASN A 162 20.68 -11.56 6.61
CA ASN A 162 21.42 -12.74 6.13
C ASN A 162 20.62 -14.05 6.20
N GLU A 163 19.49 -14.07 6.92
CA GLU A 163 18.59 -15.22 7.04
C GLU A 163 17.45 -15.15 6.02
N LEU A 164 17.39 -14.11 5.19
CA LEU A 164 16.34 -13.93 4.20
C LEU A 164 16.62 -14.74 2.92
N GLY A 165 15.57 -15.36 2.40
CA GLY A 165 15.55 -15.91 1.05
C GLY A 165 15.45 -14.82 -0.02
N SER A 166 15.69 -15.18 -1.28
CA SER A 166 15.39 -14.27 -2.39
C SER A 166 13.88 -14.20 -2.60
N TYR A 167 13.28 -13.03 -2.39
CA TYR A 167 11.88 -12.80 -2.72
C TYR A 167 11.66 -12.90 -4.23
N ARG A 168 10.55 -13.51 -4.60
CA ARG A 168 10.20 -13.76 -5.99
C ARG A 168 8.92 -13.02 -6.36
N ARG A 169 8.86 -12.68 -7.64
CA ARG A 169 7.64 -12.21 -8.28
C ARG A 169 6.99 -13.37 -8.99
N ILE A 170 5.70 -13.54 -8.78
CA ILE A 170 4.92 -14.49 -9.58
C ILE A 170 4.61 -13.83 -10.92
N GLY A 171 4.93 -14.53 -12.01
CA GLY A 171 4.65 -14.08 -13.36
C GLY A 171 3.19 -14.31 -13.76
N GLU A 172 2.69 -15.53 -13.58
CA GLU A 172 1.33 -15.92 -13.95
C GLU A 172 0.52 -16.36 -12.74
N TYR A 173 -0.77 -16.01 -12.76
CA TYR A 173 -1.65 -16.32 -11.64
C TYR A 173 -2.08 -17.79 -11.64
N PRO A 174 -2.07 -18.46 -10.47
CA PRO A 174 -2.29 -19.90 -10.31
C PRO A 174 -3.78 -20.29 -10.42
N TYR A 175 -4.37 -20.19 -11.61
CA TYR A 175 -5.79 -20.51 -11.83
C TYR A 175 -6.16 -21.95 -11.48
N ALA A 176 -5.22 -22.90 -11.62
CA ALA A 176 -5.47 -24.31 -11.28
C ALA A 176 -5.62 -24.49 -9.75
N GLN A 177 -4.72 -23.90 -8.97
CA GLN A 177 -4.73 -23.97 -7.51
C GLN A 177 -5.92 -23.20 -6.91
N GLU A 178 -6.32 -22.08 -7.52
CA GLU A 178 -7.56 -21.38 -7.13
C GLU A 178 -8.79 -22.30 -7.27
N ARG A 179 -8.89 -23.02 -8.39
CA ARG A 179 -10.00 -23.95 -8.64
C ARG A 179 -10.03 -25.07 -7.61
N GLU A 180 -8.88 -25.68 -7.37
CA GLU A 180 -8.73 -26.74 -6.39
C GLU A 180 -9.11 -26.26 -4.98
N LEU A 181 -8.68 -25.05 -4.59
CA LEU A 181 -9.08 -24.43 -3.32
C LEU A 181 -10.59 -24.30 -3.20
N PHE A 182 -11.27 -23.83 -4.24
CA PHE A 182 -12.73 -23.65 -4.22
C PHE A 182 -13.46 -25.00 -4.12
N GLU A 183 -13.04 -25.99 -4.92
CA GLU A 183 -13.62 -27.34 -4.94
C GLU A 183 -13.46 -28.04 -3.59
N ARG A 184 -12.26 -27.96 -2.97
CA ARG A 184 -11.99 -28.55 -1.66
C ARG A 184 -12.75 -27.87 -0.53
N ALA A 185 -12.77 -26.54 -0.51
CA ALA A 185 -13.48 -25.77 0.51
C ALA A 185 -15.00 -26.06 0.50
N ARG A 186 -15.55 -26.45 -0.65
CA ARG A 186 -16.95 -26.84 -0.81
C ARG A 186 -17.22 -28.30 -0.41
N ALA A 187 -16.35 -29.22 -0.79
CA ALA A 187 -16.59 -30.66 -0.65
C ALA A 187 -16.72 -31.11 0.81
N GLU A 188 -15.98 -30.47 1.71
CA GLU A 188 -16.03 -30.71 3.15
C GLU A 188 -16.31 -29.39 3.88
N GLU A 189 -17.54 -29.23 4.43
CA GLU A 189 -17.90 -28.10 5.30
C GLU A 189 -17.00 -28.10 6.55
N GLY A 190 -15.85 -27.43 6.46
CA GLY A 190 -14.81 -27.41 7.48
C GLY A 190 -13.39 -27.28 6.92
N ASP A 191 -13.14 -27.71 5.67
CA ASP A 191 -11.77 -27.73 5.08
C ASP A 191 -11.35 -26.41 4.42
N ALA A 192 -12.19 -25.36 4.50
CA ALA A 192 -11.90 -24.06 3.87
C ALA A 192 -10.63 -23.38 4.40
N GLU A 193 -10.30 -23.56 5.69
CA GLU A 193 -9.08 -23.00 6.28
C GLU A 193 -7.83 -23.73 5.77
N LYS A 194 -7.88 -25.06 5.76
CA LYS A 194 -6.81 -25.89 5.23
C LYS A 194 -6.61 -25.69 3.73
N ALA A 195 -7.68 -25.57 2.95
CA ALA A 195 -7.61 -25.30 1.52
C ALA A 195 -6.94 -23.94 1.24
N VAL A 196 -7.25 -22.91 2.03
CA VAL A 196 -6.57 -21.61 1.95
C VAL A 196 -5.10 -21.72 2.36
N ASP A 197 -4.80 -22.45 3.44
CA ASP A 197 -3.44 -22.69 3.87
C ASP A 197 -2.61 -23.41 2.81
N ASP A 198 -3.15 -24.46 2.22
CA ASP A 198 -2.52 -25.25 1.16
C ASP A 198 -2.27 -24.41 -0.10
N PHE A 199 -3.23 -23.55 -0.48
CA PHE A 199 -3.06 -22.62 -1.60
C PHE A 199 -1.86 -21.68 -1.39
N TYR A 200 -1.79 -20.98 -0.26
CA TYR A 200 -0.66 -20.10 0.01
C TYR A 200 0.64 -20.88 0.23
N ALA A 201 0.60 -22.07 0.82
CA ALA A 201 1.76 -22.93 0.97
C ALA A 201 2.35 -23.29 -0.41
N SER A 202 1.51 -23.71 -1.36
CA SER A 202 1.94 -24.05 -2.73
C SER A 202 2.63 -22.88 -3.44
N LEU A 203 2.20 -21.65 -3.18
CA LEU A 203 2.82 -20.44 -3.76
C LEU A 203 4.19 -20.13 -3.14
N LEU A 204 4.36 -20.48 -1.86
CA LEU A 204 5.57 -20.21 -1.10
C LEU A 204 6.61 -21.34 -1.18
N GLU A 205 6.26 -22.51 -1.74
CA GLU A 205 7.17 -23.67 -1.86
C GLU A 205 8.53 -23.32 -2.47
N ALA A 206 8.51 -22.54 -3.55
CA ALA A 206 9.73 -22.21 -4.25
C ALA A 206 10.45 -20.96 -3.68
N GLY A 207 9.93 -20.38 -2.58
CA GLY A 207 10.45 -19.20 -1.88
C GLY A 207 9.41 -18.10 -1.64
N PRO A 208 9.68 -17.15 -0.71
CA PRO A 208 8.75 -16.10 -0.31
C PRO A 208 8.47 -15.09 -1.43
N LEU A 209 7.34 -14.39 -1.32
CA LEU A 209 6.88 -13.43 -2.32
C LEU A 209 7.00 -12.00 -1.80
N ASP A 210 7.21 -11.06 -2.70
CA ASP A 210 7.14 -9.64 -2.33
C ASP A 210 5.75 -9.30 -1.78
N ARG A 211 5.66 -8.42 -0.77
CA ARG A 211 4.37 -8.07 -0.13
C ARG A 211 3.33 -7.59 -1.13
N SER A 212 3.74 -6.72 -2.06
CA SER A 212 2.88 -6.21 -3.14
C SER A 212 2.33 -7.33 -4.02
N ASN A 213 3.12 -8.37 -4.27
CA ASN A 213 2.67 -9.53 -5.04
C ASN A 213 1.68 -10.37 -4.26
N VAL A 214 1.88 -10.56 -2.96
CA VAL A 214 0.89 -11.25 -2.12
C VAL A 214 -0.43 -10.50 -2.15
N ASP A 215 -0.42 -9.18 -1.93
CA ASP A 215 -1.62 -8.35 -1.96
C ASP A 215 -2.33 -8.47 -3.32
N GLU A 216 -1.62 -8.33 -4.44
CA GLU A 216 -2.19 -8.47 -5.78
C GLU A 216 -2.81 -9.86 -6.03
N LEU A 217 -2.11 -10.92 -5.64
CA LEU A 217 -2.57 -12.30 -5.78
C LEU A 217 -3.80 -12.58 -4.92
N THR A 218 -3.80 -12.13 -3.66
CA THR A 218 -4.94 -12.26 -2.76
C THR A 218 -6.16 -11.55 -3.34
N ILE A 219 -6.00 -10.35 -3.90
CA ILE A 219 -7.09 -9.63 -4.54
C ILE A 219 -7.65 -10.44 -5.72
N ARG A 220 -6.78 -10.96 -6.59
CA ARG A 220 -7.21 -11.78 -7.74
C ARG A 220 -7.90 -13.06 -7.30
N LEU A 221 -7.41 -13.71 -6.25
CA LEU A 221 -8.02 -14.87 -5.61
C LEU A 221 -9.43 -14.58 -5.13
N LEU A 222 -9.61 -13.51 -4.37
CA LEU A 222 -10.93 -13.13 -3.87
C LEU A 222 -11.92 -12.88 -5.01
N VAL A 223 -11.49 -12.21 -6.08
CA VAL A 223 -12.33 -11.99 -7.28
C VAL A 223 -12.67 -13.31 -7.99
N GLY A 224 -11.70 -14.21 -8.15
CA GLY A 224 -11.92 -15.50 -8.80
C GLY A 224 -12.89 -16.39 -8.00
N LEU A 225 -12.73 -16.44 -6.68
CA LEU A 225 -13.60 -17.19 -5.77
C LEU A 225 -15.02 -16.61 -5.73
N GLU A 226 -15.16 -15.28 -5.73
CA GLU A 226 -16.45 -14.59 -5.83
C GLU A 226 -17.18 -14.98 -7.13
N GLN A 227 -16.49 -14.94 -8.27
CA GLN A 227 -17.07 -15.29 -9.58
C GLN A 227 -17.52 -16.75 -9.64
N ARG A 228 -16.76 -17.67 -9.05
CA ARG A 228 -17.11 -19.10 -8.99
C ARG A 228 -18.33 -19.36 -8.14
N ALA A 229 -18.38 -18.75 -6.95
CA ALA A 229 -19.56 -18.81 -6.10
C ALA A 229 -20.82 -18.30 -6.82
N HIS A 230 -20.69 -17.27 -7.67
CA HIS A 230 -21.80 -16.73 -8.45
C HIS A 230 -22.23 -17.61 -9.62
N ALA A 231 -21.29 -18.10 -10.43
CA ALA A 231 -21.58 -18.94 -11.60
C ALA A 231 -22.35 -20.22 -11.22
N GLU A 232 -22.13 -20.73 -10.00
CA GLU A 232 -22.89 -21.86 -9.48
C GLU A 232 -24.23 -21.45 -8.84
N ALA A 233 -24.33 -20.25 -8.25
CA ALA A 233 -25.58 -19.72 -7.72
C ALA A 233 -26.60 -19.34 -8.82
N GLU A 234 -26.15 -19.04 -10.05
CA GLU A 234 -27.02 -18.78 -11.20
C GLU A 234 -27.86 -20.00 -11.64
N GLY A 235 -27.59 -21.20 -11.11
CA GLY A 235 -28.50 -22.35 -11.22
C GLY A 235 -29.76 -22.24 -10.37
N GLU A 236 -29.79 -21.35 -9.37
CA GLU A 236 -30.89 -21.12 -8.43
C GLU A 236 -31.18 -19.62 -8.27
N GLY A 237 -31.56 -18.94 -9.36
CA GLY A 237 -32.55 -17.83 -9.38
C GLY A 237 -32.49 -16.67 -8.37
N VAL A 238 -31.40 -16.43 -7.64
CA VAL A 238 -31.34 -15.40 -6.60
C VAL A 238 -30.08 -14.55 -6.77
N LEU A 239 -30.29 -13.29 -7.13
CA LEU A 239 -29.29 -12.22 -7.15
C LEU A 239 -28.85 -11.91 -5.70
N ARG A 240 -27.98 -12.73 -5.11
CA ARG A 240 -27.45 -12.54 -3.75
C ARG A 240 -26.47 -11.36 -3.76
N SER A 241 -26.71 -10.37 -2.90
CA SER A 241 -25.73 -9.31 -2.66
C SER A 241 -24.68 -9.82 -1.69
N LEU A 242 -23.45 -9.97 -2.19
CA LEU A 242 -22.33 -10.53 -1.44
C LEU A 242 -21.61 -9.47 -0.58
N PRO A 243 -20.85 -9.90 0.44
CA PRO A 243 -19.99 -9.01 1.22
C PRO A 243 -18.95 -8.35 0.32
N SER A 244 -18.81 -7.04 0.44
CA SER A 244 -17.75 -6.30 -0.24
C SER A 244 -16.38 -6.73 0.29
N CYS A 245 -15.49 -7.23 -0.57
CA CYS A 245 -14.07 -7.31 -0.24
C CYS A 245 -13.56 -5.91 0.10
N ASP A 246 -13.05 -5.76 1.31
CA ASP A 246 -12.36 -4.56 1.74
C ASP A 246 -10.89 -4.66 1.33
N LEU A 247 -10.60 -4.23 0.10
CA LEU A 247 -9.24 -4.25 -0.43
C LEU A 247 -8.28 -3.36 0.40
N LEU A 248 -8.79 -2.30 1.04
CA LEU A 248 -8.01 -1.46 1.95
C LEU A 248 -7.64 -2.20 3.24
N SER A 249 -8.47 -3.14 3.69
CA SER A 249 -8.16 -3.98 4.84
C SER A 249 -7.03 -4.96 4.53
N ILE A 250 -6.96 -5.52 3.31
CA ILE A 250 -5.88 -6.45 2.93
C ILE A 250 -4.51 -5.76 3.00
N ALA A 251 -4.40 -4.56 2.43
CA ALA A 251 -3.16 -3.77 2.44
C ALA A 251 -2.72 -3.36 3.86
N ARG A 252 -3.64 -3.33 4.84
CA ARG A 252 -3.35 -2.97 6.23
C ARG A 252 -3.04 -4.18 7.13
N MET A 253 -3.26 -5.41 6.65
CA MET A 253 -2.97 -6.61 7.45
C MET A 253 -1.47 -6.77 7.63
N GLU A 254 -1.03 -7.00 8.85
CA GLU A 254 0.40 -7.06 9.19
C GLU A 254 1.03 -8.43 8.91
N THR A 255 0.22 -9.50 8.86
CA THR A 255 0.71 -10.87 8.66
C THR A 255 -0.04 -11.63 7.57
N LEU A 256 0.64 -12.62 6.98
CA LEU A 256 0.01 -13.54 6.03
C LEU A 256 -1.12 -14.32 6.69
N GLN A 257 -0.99 -14.61 7.99
CA GLN A 257 -2.02 -15.31 8.74
C GLN A 257 -3.32 -14.51 8.83
N ASP A 258 -3.22 -13.19 8.94
CA ASP A 258 -4.39 -12.31 8.95
C ASP A 258 -5.08 -12.30 7.58
N ILE A 259 -4.29 -12.28 6.50
CA ILE A 259 -4.81 -12.42 5.13
C ILE A 259 -5.52 -13.77 4.95
N LYS A 260 -4.88 -14.87 5.37
CA LYS A 260 -5.46 -16.22 5.29
C LYS A 260 -6.81 -16.29 6.01
N LYS A 261 -6.86 -15.83 7.27
CA LYS A 261 -8.11 -15.77 8.05
C LYS A 261 -9.18 -14.94 7.36
N TYR A 262 -8.80 -13.80 6.77
CA TYR A 262 -9.71 -12.95 6.02
C TYR A 262 -10.30 -13.66 4.79
N VAL A 263 -9.44 -14.28 3.98
CA VAL A 263 -9.85 -15.06 2.81
C VAL A 263 -10.76 -16.23 3.22
N THR A 264 -10.40 -16.99 4.25
CA THR A 264 -11.21 -18.08 4.78
C THR A 264 -12.59 -17.60 5.25
N GLY A 265 -12.66 -16.47 5.95
CA GLY A 265 -13.93 -15.90 6.41
C GLY A 265 -14.85 -15.50 5.25
N LEU A 266 -14.31 -14.86 4.22
CA LEU A 266 -15.06 -14.51 3.01
C LEU A 266 -15.51 -15.74 2.24
N LEU A 267 -14.61 -16.71 2.05
CA LEU A 267 -14.91 -17.95 1.35
C LEU A 267 -16.05 -18.73 2.04
N ARG A 268 -16.00 -18.88 3.37
CA ARG A 268 -17.10 -19.48 4.15
C ARG A 268 -18.41 -18.72 3.93
N THR A 269 -18.37 -17.39 3.98
CA THR A 269 -19.57 -16.56 3.74
C THR A 269 -20.16 -16.77 2.34
N TRP A 270 -19.30 -16.92 1.32
CA TRP A 270 -19.75 -17.18 -0.05
C TRP A 270 -20.33 -18.58 -0.22
N LEU A 271 -19.74 -19.60 0.40
CA LEU A 271 -20.20 -20.99 0.36
C LEU A 271 -21.53 -21.19 1.12
N GLU A 272 -21.67 -20.56 2.29
CA GLU A 272 -22.88 -20.64 3.12
C GLU A 272 -24.07 -19.87 2.53
N GLY A 273 -23.87 -19.05 1.49
CA GLY A 273 -24.93 -18.27 0.86
C GLY A 273 -25.54 -17.18 1.75
N SER A 274 -24.97 -16.97 2.94
CA SER A 274 -25.45 -16.02 3.93
C SER A 274 -25.18 -14.60 3.46
N SER A 275 -26.26 -13.88 3.13
CA SER A 275 -26.22 -12.46 2.82
C SER A 275 -26.00 -11.65 4.10
N PHE A 276 -24.74 -11.41 4.47
CA PHE A 276 -24.40 -10.29 5.33
C PHE A 276 -23.85 -9.16 4.44
N GLY A 277 -24.61 -8.07 4.36
CA GLY A 277 -24.28 -6.89 3.52
C GLY A 277 -23.00 -6.16 3.96
N PRO A 278 -22.60 -5.08 3.23
CA PRO A 278 -23.53 -4.07 2.76
C PRO A 278 -23.36 -3.70 1.28
N ARG A 279 -24.49 -3.72 0.54
CA ARG A 279 -24.69 -2.95 -0.71
C ARG A 279 -24.20 -1.50 -0.59
N ASP A 280 -24.10 -0.98 0.63
CA ASP A 280 -23.66 0.37 0.95
C ASP A 280 -22.19 0.65 0.60
N ARG A 281 -21.27 -0.32 0.74
CA ARG A 281 -19.84 -0.06 0.45
C ARG A 281 -19.51 -0.12 -1.05
N GLN A 282 -20.08 -1.09 -1.78
CA GLN A 282 -20.01 -1.10 -3.25
C GLN A 282 -20.67 0.16 -3.81
N SER A 283 -21.81 0.57 -3.25
CA SER A 283 -22.44 1.87 -3.56
C SER A 283 -21.50 3.05 -3.26
N VAL A 284 -20.77 3.04 -2.14
CA VAL A 284 -19.79 4.10 -1.80
C VAL A 284 -18.62 4.14 -2.81
N VAL A 285 -18.02 3.00 -3.15
CA VAL A 285 -16.91 2.97 -4.13
C VAL A 285 -17.40 3.42 -5.51
N ILE A 286 -18.58 2.97 -5.94
CA ILE A 286 -19.17 3.39 -7.21
C ILE A 286 -19.51 4.88 -7.19
N LYS A 287 -20.06 5.40 -6.09
CA LYS A 287 -20.29 6.84 -5.90
C LYS A 287 -18.99 7.63 -5.97
N GLN A 288 -17.94 7.22 -5.25
CA GLN A 288 -16.62 7.84 -5.27
C GLN A 288 -16.00 7.80 -6.67
N THR A 289 -16.16 6.69 -7.39
CA THR A 289 -15.72 6.53 -8.79
C THR A 289 -16.44 7.54 -9.67
N ILE A 290 -17.77 7.63 -9.58
CA ILE A 290 -18.57 8.58 -10.37
C ILE A 290 -18.24 10.04 -10.00
N GLU A 291 -18.02 10.35 -8.71
CA GLU A 291 -17.61 11.68 -8.25
C GLU A 291 -16.24 12.06 -8.79
N TYR A 292 -15.27 11.13 -8.75
CA TYR A 292 -13.96 11.33 -9.34
C TYR A 292 -14.07 11.60 -10.85
N MET A 293 -14.82 10.77 -11.57
CA MET A 293 -15.07 10.95 -12.99
C MET A 293 -15.73 12.30 -13.30
N LYS A 294 -16.61 12.82 -12.44
CA LYS A 294 -17.23 14.14 -12.62
C LYS A 294 -16.28 15.29 -12.32
N ARG A 295 -15.39 15.14 -11.34
CA ARG A 295 -14.44 16.16 -10.91
C ARG A 295 -13.27 16.29 -11.89
N ASP A 296 -12.77 15.17 -12.39
CA ASP A 296 -11.55 15.07 -13.19
C ASP A 296 -11.82 14.39 -14.55
N PHE A 297 -12.95 14.70 -15.20
CA PHE A 297 -13.37 14.04 -16.44
C PHE A 297 -12.34 14.19 -17.59
N GLU A 298 -11.52 15.25 -17.56
CA GLU A 298 -10.51 15.54 -18.58
C GLU A 298 -9.39 14.48 -18.57
N GLY A 299 -8.85 14.17 -17.39
CA GLY A 299 -7.74 13.24 -17.19
C GLY A 299 -8.13 11.85 -16.69
N ALA A 300 -9.39 11.61 -16.32
CA ALA A 300 -9.82 10.33 -15.77
C ALA A 300 -9.59 9.17 -16.76
N THR A 301 -8.95 8.13 -16.24
CA THR A 301 -8.76 6.82 -16.90
C THR A 301 -9.17 5.74 -15.93
N LEU A 302 -9.43 4.54 -16.44
CA LEU A 302 -9.74 3.41 -15.55
C LEU A 302 -8.58 3.16 -14.57
N HIS A 303 -7.34 3.31 -15.03
CA HIS A 303 -6.13 3.06 -14.23
C HIS A 303 -5.97 4.05 -13.07
N ASN A 304 -5.93 5.36 -13.37
CA ASN A 304 -5.78 6.36 -12.30
C ASN A 304 -6.99 6.40 -11.36
N THR A 305 -8.20 6.10 -11.85
CA THR A 305 -9.38 6.06 -11.02
C THR A 305 -9.33 4.85 -10.10
N ALA A 306 -8.90 3.69 -10.60
CA ALA A 306 -8.69 2.50 -9.80
C ALA A 306 -7.64 2.75 -8.71
N GLU A 307 -6.50 3.37 -9.02
CA GLU A 307 -5.52 3.77 -8.00
C GLU A 307 -6.13 4.69 -6.93
N LYS A 308 -6.93 5.67 -7.33
CA LYS A 308 -7.59 6.63 -6.42
C LYS A 308 -8.63 5.99 -5.51
N VAL A 309 -9.28 4.91 -5.93
CA VAL A 309 -10.20 4.13 -5.11
C VAL A 309 -9.55 2.87 -4.53
N HIS A 310 -8.22 2.76 -4.63
CA HIS A 310 -7.41 1.65 -4.11
C HIS A 310 -7.85 0.28 -4.65
N MET A 311 -8.07 0.20 -5.96
CA MET A 311 -8.48 -0.99 -6.70
C MET A 311 -7.56 -1.27 -7.87
N THR A 312 -7.58 -2.51 -8.36
CA THR A 312 -7.01 -2.82 -9.67
C THR A 312 -7.97 -2.36 -10.78
N PRO A 313 -7.46 -1.97 -11.96
CA PRO A 313 -8.30 -1.54 -13.09
C PRO A 313 -9.32 -2.60 -13.50
N THR A 314 -8.89 -3.87 -13.51
CA THR A 314 -9.72 -5.01 -13.90
C THR A 314 -10.90 -5.19 -12.95
N TYR A 315 -10.66 -5.11 -11.63
CA TYR A 315 -11.72 -5.24 -10.63
C TYR A 315 -12.68 -4.06 -10.68
N LEU A 316 -12.17 -2.83 -10.76
CA LEU A 316 -13.01 -1.65 -10.89
C LEU A 316 -13.91 -1.75 -12.12
N SER A 317 -13.39 -2.20 -13.27
CA SER A 317 -14.19 -2.36 -14.49
C SER A 317 -15.32 -3.37 -14.34
N ALA A 318 -15.05 -4.53 -13.72
CA ALA A 318 -16.05 -5.56 -13.48
C ALA A 318 -17.13 -5.08 -12.50
N LEU A 319 -16.71 -4.52 -11.36
CA LEU A 319 -17.58 -3.98 -10.32
C LEU A 319 -18.45 -2.83 -10.85
N PHE A 320 -17.88 -1.95 -11.67
CA PHE A 320 -18.60 -0.82 -12.24
C PHE A 320 -19.69 -1.28 -13.20
N LYS A 321 -19.40 -2.26 -14.06
CA LYS A 321 -20.37 -2.81 -15.01
C LYS A 321 -21.50 -3.56 -14.30
N SER A 322 -21.18 -4.39 -13.32
CA SER A 322 -22.19 -5.12 -12.55
C SER A 322 -23.08 -4.19 -11.73
N SER A 323 -22.51 -3.11 -11.17
CA SER A 323 -23.25 -2.18 -10.30
C SER A 323 -24.07 -1.14 -11.06
N THR A 324 -23.56 -0.65 -12.21
CA THR A 324 -24.19 0.47 -12.95
C THR A 324 -24.88 0.03 -14.25
N GLY A 325 -24.65 -1.19 -14.70
CA GLY A 325 -25.09 -1.69 -16.00
C GLY A 325 -24.32 -1.10 -17.20
N LYS A 326 -23.37 -0.18 -16.97
CA LYS A 326 -22.54 0.46 -17.99
C LYS A 326 -21.06 0.20 -17.72
N THR A 327 -20.25 0.17 -18.77
CA THR A 327 -18.79 0.16 -18.60
C THR A 327 -18.29 1.52 -18.10
N PHE A 328 -17.12 1.53 -17.46
CA PHE A 328 -16.44 2.75 -17.04
C PHE A 328 -16.28 3.76 -18.19
N ILE A 329 -15.88 3.29 -19.37
CA ILE A 329 -15.66 4.12 -20.56
C ILE A 329 -16.96 4.73 -21.07
N GLU A 330 -18.06 3.97 -21.09
CA GLU A 330 -19.37 4.49 -21.50
C GLU A 330 -19.85 5.59 -20.56
N GLN A 331 -19.73 5.39 -19.25
CA GLN A 331 -20.13 6.39 -18.27
C GLN A 331 -19.25 7.65 -18.36
N LEU A 332 -17.94 7.50 -18.55
CA LEU A 332 -17.04 8.65 -18.73
C LEU A 332 -17.37 9.41 -20.02
N THR A 333 -17.71 8.69 -21.09
CA THR A 333 -18.15 9.28 -22.34
C THR A 333 -19.43 10.10 -22.15
N ASP A 334 -20.42 9.57 -21.43
CA ASP A 334 -21.66 10.31 -21.15
C ASP A 334 -21.38 11.61 -20.39
N ILE A 335 -20.50 11.58 -19.37
CA ILE A 335 -20.09 12.77 -18.60
C ILE A 335 -19.41 13.80 -19.50
N ARG A 336 -18.45 13.37 -20.34
CA ARG A 336 -17.70 14.25 -21.24
C ARG A 336 -18.61 14.89 -22.29
N ILE A 337 -19.57 14.15 -22.83
CA ILE A 337 -20.54 14.67 -23.81
C ILE A 337 -21.47 15.70 -23.18
N GLU A 338 -21.94 15.49 -21.94
CA GLU A 338 -22.74 16.50 -21.26
C GLU A 338 -21.94 17.79 -20.98
N LYS A 339 -20.67 17.66 -20.57
CA LYS A 339 -19.77 18.82 -20.44
C LYS A 339 -19.54 19.53 -21.77
N ALA A 340 -19.37 18.78 -22.86
CA ALA A 340 -19.22 19.35 -24.19
C ALA A 340 -20.48 20.12 -24.61
N LYS A 341 -21.69 19.58 -24.40
CA LYS A 341 -22.95 20.29 -24.68
C LYS A 341 -23.03 21.62 -23.93
N GLN A 342 -22.64 21.65 -22.66
CA GLN A 342 -22.62 22.88 -21.85
C GLN A 342 -21.65 23.92 -22.44
N MET A 343 -20.44 23.51 -22.81
CA MET A 343 -19.44 24.41 -23.41
C MET A 343 -19.88 24.92 -24.80
N LEU A 344 -20.47 24.06 -25.63
CA LEU A 344 -20.95 24.43 -26.97
C LEU A 344 -22.07 25.47 -26.91
N LYS A 345 -22.93 25.42 -25.88
CA LYS A 345 -24.01 26.39 -25.67
C LYS A 345 -23.55 27.67 -24.98
N GLY A 346 -22.64 27.55 -24.02
CA GLY A 346 -22.26 28.65 -23.12
C GLY A 346 -21.03 29.43 -23.53
N THR A 347 -20.32 29.04 -24.59
CA THR A 347 -19.02 29.64 -24.94
C THR A 347 -18.81 29.81 -26.45
N CYS A 348 -17.89 30.70 -26.82
CA CYS A 348 -17.44 30.90 -28.20
C CYS A 348 -16.26 29.99 -28.60
N LEU A 349 -15.91 29.00 -27.77
CA LEU A 349 -14.78 28.10 -28.02
C LEU A 349 -14.97 27.34 -29.33
N LYS A 350 -13.90 27.10 -30.09
CA LYS A 350 -13.95 26.28 -31.31
C LYS A 350 -14.11 24.81 -30.94
N ASN A 351 -14.66 24.01 -31.87
CA ASN A 351 -14.95 22.59 -31.59
C ASN A 351 -13.72 21.77 -31.19
N TYR A 352 -12.53 22.07 -31.70
CA TYR A 352 -11.30 21.39 -31.29
C TYR A 352 -10.89 21.78 -29.85
N GLU A 353 -11.13 23.02 -29.43
CA GLU A 353 -10.83 23.48 -28.06
C GLU A 353 -11.78 22.84 -27.06
N VAL A 354 -13.06 22.67 -27.44
CA VAL A 354 -14.03 21.92 -26.65
C VAL A 354 -13.62 20.45 -26.55
N ALA A 355 -13.17 19.83 -27.65
CA ALA A 355 -12.70 18.45 -27.63
C ALA A 355 -11.52 18.25 -26.67
N GLU A 356 -10.53 19.14 -26.72
CA GLU A 356 -9.37 19.11 -25.84
C GLU A 356 -9.79 19.30 -24.37
N LYS A 357 -10.61 20.32 -24.08
CA LYS A 357 -11.12 20.62 -22.73
C LYS A 357 -12.04 19.56 -22.14
N VAL A 358 -12.61 18.66 -22.94
CA VAL A 358 -13.39 17.53 -22.43
C VAL A 358 -12.61 16.21 -22.41
N GLY A 359 -11.29 16.26 -22.65
CA GLY A 359 -10.40 15.11 -22.49
C GLY A 359 -10.24 14.23 -23.73
N TYR A 360 -10.50 14.77 -24.94
CA TYR A 360 -10.23 14.09 -26.20
C TYR A 360 -9.02 14.71 -26.91
N LYS A 361 -7.97 13.90 -27.12
CA LYS A 361 -6.77 14.31 -27.86
C LYS A 361 -7.02 14.47 -29.37
N ASP A 362 -7.98 13.73 -29.92
CA ASP A 362 -8.35 13.79 -31.33
C ASP A 362 -9.74 14.44 -31.50
N PRO A 363 -9.81 15.68 -32.03
CA PRO A 363 -11.07 16.36 -32.33
C PRO A 363 -11.99 15.62 -33.31
N ARG A 364 -11.43 14.83 -34.23
CA ARG A 364 -12.23 14.05 -35.20
C ARG A 364 -12.94 12.90 -34.49
N TYR A 365 -12.24 12.18 -33.63
CA TYR A 365 -12.82 11.12 -32.80
C TYR A 365 -13.91 11.65 -31.86
N PHE A 366 -13.65 12.80 -31.22
CA PHE A 366 -14.66 13.50 -30.43
C PHE A 366 -15.94 13.78 -31.24
N SER A 367 -15.79 14.31 -32.45
CA SER A 367 -16.94 14.70 -33.29
C SER A 367 -17.78 13.49 -33.71
N GLN A 368 -17.14 12.34 -33.96
CA GLN A 368 -17.83 11.07 -34.24
C GLN A 368 -18.60 10.55 -33.03
N ILE A 369 -17.97 10.52 -31.84
CA ILE A 369 -18.65 10.10 -30.60
C ILE A 369 -19.81 11.04 -30.28
N PHE A 370 -19.59 12.36 -30.38
CA PHE A 370 -20.62 13.35 -30.10
C PHE A 370 -21.83 13.14 -31.01
N LYS A 371 -21.62 13.02 -32.33
CA LYS A 371 -22.71 12.73 -33.27
C LYS A 371 -23.40 11.40 -32.98
N LYS A 372 -22.66 10.36 -32.60
CA LYS A 372 -23.24 9.06 -32.22
C LYS A 372 -24.12 9.16 -30.96
N LYS A 373 -23.72 9.96 -29.97
CA LYS A 373 -24.42 10.10 -28.68
C LYS A 373 -25.57 11.10 -28.72
N VAL A 374 -25.46 12.14 -29.56
CA VAL A 374 -26.37 13.30 -29.58
C VAL A 374 -27.25 13.33 -30.84
N GLY A 375 -26.86 12.64 -31.90
CA GLY A 375 -27.54 12.65 -33.21
C GLY A 375 -27.09 13.79 -34.13
N LEU A 376 -26.52 14.86 -33.57
CA LEU A 376 -26.01 16.03 -34.27
C LEU A 376 -24.50 16.16 -34.10
N SER A 377 -23.79 16.69 -35.09
CA SER A 377 -22.39 17.09 -34.94
C SER A 377 -22.27 18.27 -33.96
N PRO A 378 -21.07 18.49 -33.37
CA PRO A 378 -20.86 19.63 -32.47
C PRO A 378 -21.22 21.00 -33.06
N SER A 379 -20.98 21.21 -34.36
CA SER A 379 -21.37 22.45 -35.06
C SER A 379 -22.89 22.56 -35.21
N GLU A 380 -23.55 21.52 -35.73
CA GLU A 380 -25.00 21.47 -35.89
C GLU A 380 -25.71 21.65 -34.54
N TYR A 381 -25.17 21.04 -33.47
CA TYR A 381 -25.71 21.20 -32.12
C TYR A 381 -25.62 22.65 -31.63
N ARG A 382 -24.52 23.35 -31.91
CA ARG A 382 -24.37 24.76 -31.55
C ARG A 382 -25.33 25.65 -32.32
N GLU A 383 -25.47 25.45 -33.62
CA GLU A 383 -26.40 26.21 -34.46
C GLU A 383 -27.85 25.99 -33.99
N SER A 384 -28.21 24.75 -33.64
CA SER A 384 -29.55 24.42 -33.12
C SER A 384 -29.86 25.04 -31.75
N ALA A 385 -28.83 25.41 -30.98
CA ALA A 385 -28.96 25.98 -29.65
C ALA A 385 -28.76 27.51 -29.63
N ALA A 386 -28.42 28.11 -30.77
CA ALA A 386 -28.28 29.56 -30.95
C ALA A 386 -29.57 30.23 -31.44
N ILE A 387 -30.65 29.45 -31.56
CA ILE A 387 -32.04 29.87 -31.77
C ILE A 387 -32.73 29.86 -30.41
#